data_AF-B9M5D5-F1
#
_entry.id   AF-B9M5D5-F1
#
_cell.length_a   1.000
_cell.length_b   1.000
_cell.length_c   1.000
_cell.angle_alpha   90.00
_cell.angle_beta   90.00
_cell.angle_gamma   90.00
#
_symmetry.space_group_name_H-M   'P 1'
#
loop_
_entity.id
_entity.type
_entity.pdbx_description
1 polymer ?
#
loop_
_entity_poly.entity_id
_entity_poly.type
_entity_poly.pdbx_seq_one_letter_code
_entity_poly.pdbx_strand_id
1 'polypeptide(L)'
;MPDSELVHQTQMELDGDNYQILVFCRRDGRFFAQTLFEDDDIIISDGLSLLDALGKHERLLPLAVVSRQLKRYPFKSRTKRL
;
A
#
# COMPACT_ATOMS: atom_id res chain seq x y z
N MET A 1 -1.39 7.64 -14.42
CA MET A 1 -2.56 7.00 -15.05
C MET A 1 -3.55 8.10 -15.43
N PRO A 2 -3.61 8.55 -16.69
CA PRO A 2 -4.35 9.76 -17.09
C PRO A 2 -5.89 9.63 -17.09
N ASP A 3 -6.44 8.47 -16.73
CA ASP A 3 -7.88 8.15 -16.87
C ASP A 3 -8.57 7.76 -15.55
N SER A 4 -8.10 8.33 -14.43
CA SER A 4 -8.66 8.09 -13.11
C SER A 4 -8.81 9.37 -12.29
N GLU A 5 -9.90 9.48 -11.54
CA GLU A 5 -10.24 10.60 -10.67
C GLU A 5 -10.04 10.21 -9.20
N LEU A 6 -9.44 11.10 -8.39
CA LEU A 6 -9.34 10.89 -6.94
C LEU A 6 -10.73 11.10 -6.31
N VAL A 7 -11.28 10.05 -5.71
CA VAL A 7 -12.65 10.05 -5.16
C VAL A 7 -12.68 9.91 -3.64
N HIS A 8 -11.60 9.46 -3.02
CA HIS A 8 -11.49 9.36 -1.57
C HIS A 8 -10.03 9.40 -1.11
N GLN A 9 -9.82 9.94 0.08
CA GLN A 9 -8.53 10.01 0.74
C GLN A 9 -8.71 9.76 2.23
N THR A 10 -7.84 8.93 2.80
CA THR A 10 -7.78 8.66 4.24
C THR A 10 -6.33 8.45 4.69
N GLN A 11 -6.12 8.32 5.99
CA GLN A 11 -4.84 8.00 6.60
C GLN A 11 -4.99 6.76 7.48
N MET A 12 -3.94 5.95 7.53
CA MET A 12 -3.82 4.79 8.41
C MET A 12 -2.54 4.90 9.22
N GLU A 13 -2.66 4.85 10.54
CA GLU A 13 -1.52 4.79 11.46
C GLU A 13 -1.05 3.35 11.60
N LEU A 14 0.25 3.11 11.39
CA LEU A 14 0.91 1.81 11.57
C LEU A 14 2.26 2.04 12.23
N ASP A 15 2.47 1.42 13.40
CA ASP A 15 3.71 1.50 14.19
C ASP A 15 4.20 2.95 14.45
N GLY A 16 3.27 3.90 14.58
CA GLY A 16 3.55 5.33 14.82
C GLY A 16 3.82 6.15 13.55
N ASP A 17 3.85 5.51 12.38
CA ASP A 17 3.93 6.17 11.08
C ASP A 17 2.53 6.34 10.48
N ASN A 18 2.28 7.48 9.82
CA ASN A 18 1.01 7.75 9.13
C ASN A 18 1.14 7.53 7.62
N TYR A 19 0.33 6.63 7.08
CA TYR A 19 0.31 6.27 5.68
C TYR A 19 -0.92 6.85 4.99
N GLN A 20 -0.71 7.63 3.93
CA GLN A 20 -1.79 8.19 3.14
C GLN A 20 -2.33 7.13 2.16
N ILE A 21 -3.64 6.90 2.20
CA ILE A 21 -4.35 6.04 1.25
C ILE A 21 -5.17 6.93 0.34
N LEU A 22 -4.92 6.82 -0.96
CA LEU A 22 -5.64 7.53 -2.02
C LEU A 22 -6.46 6.52 -2.81
N VAL A 23 -7.76 6.76 -2.97
CA VAL A 23 -8.65 5.90 -3.75
C VAL A 23 -9.14 6.64 -4.98
N PHE A 24 -8.95 6.01 -6.13
CA PHE A 24 -9.29 6.55 -7.42
C PHE A 24 -10.39 5.74 -8.09
N CYS A 25 -11.25 6.41 -8.85
CA CYS A 25 -12.22 5.80 -9.75
C CYS A 25 -11.70 5.91 -11.19
N ARG A 26 -11.67 4.79 -11.91
CA ARG A 26 -11.30 4.71 -13.32
C ARG A 26 -12.52 4.96 -14.20
N ARG A 27 -12.30 5.38 -15.45
CA ARG A 27 -13.39 5.56 -16.44
C ARG A 27 -14.27 4.32 -16.67
N ASP A 28 -13.75 3.12 -16.42
CA ASP A 28 -14.50 1.86 -16.53
C ASP A 28 -15.37 1.55 -15.28
N GLY A 29 -15.42 2.46 -14.30
CA GLY A 29 -16.15 2.30 -13.06
C GLY A 29 -15.44 1.44 -12.00
N ARG A 30 -14.23 0.95 -12.27
CA ARG A 30 -13.41 0.25 -11.27
C ARG A 30 -12.70 1.22 -10.34
N PHE A 31 -12.38 0.75 -9.14
CA PHE A 31 -11.67 1.53 -8.14
C PHE A 31 -10.31 0.92 -7.87
N PHE A 32 -9.35 1.76 -7.51
CA PHE A 32 -8.09 1.30 -6.93
C PHE A 32 -7.66 2.21 -5.80
N ALA A 33 -7.14 1.61 -4.74
CA ALA A 33 -6.51 2.31 -3.63
C ALA A 33 -4.99 2.21 -3.77
N GLN A 34 -4.26 3.27 -3.41
CA GLN A 34 -2.81 3.28 -3.40
C GLN A 34 -2.23 4.02 -2.20
N THR A 35 -1.03 3.59 -1.80
CA THR A 35 -0.16 4.29 -0.85
C THR A 35 1.24 4.34 -1.45
N LEU A 36 1.82 5.54 -1.50
CA LEU A 36 3.24 5.75 -1.82
C LEU A 36 4.07 5.62 -0.54
N PHE A 37 5.10 4.80 -0.56
CA PHE A 37 6.10 4.71 0.50
C PHE A 37 7.34 5.55 0.21
N GLU A 38 7.76 5.61 -1.06
CA GLU A 38 8.90 6.34 -1.61
C GLU A 38 8.69 6.50 -3.14
N ASP A 39 9.55 7.27 -3.82
CA ASP A 39 9.36 7.70 -5.22
C ASP A 39 9.06 6.55 -6.22
N ASP A 40 9.48 5.32 -5.91
CA ASP A 40 9.24 4.12 -6.75
C ASP A 40 8.59 2.94 -5.99
N ASP A 41 8.11 3.13 -4.76
CA ASP A 41 7.55 2.06 -3.92
C ASP A 41 6.08 2.34 -3.61
N ILE A 42 5.20 1.67 -4.35
CA ILE A 42 3.75 1.88 -4.31
C ILE A 42 3.07 0.54 -4.10
N ILE A 43 2.17 0.49 -3.12
CA ILE A 43 1.17 -0.58 -3.04
C ILE A 43 -0.12 -0.12 -3.72
N ILE A 44 -0.73 -1.00 -4.51
CA ILE A 44 -2.00 -0.75 -5.18
C ILE A 44 -2.95 -1.91 -4.90
N SER A 45 -4.23 -1.63 -4.71
CA SER A 45 -5.28 -2.64 -4.52
C SER A 45 -6.52 -2.28 -5.34
N ASP A 46 -6.87 -3.14 -6.29
CA ASP A 46 -8.05 -2.98 -7.13
C ASP A 46 -9.34 -3.48 -6.45
N GLY A 47 -10.45 -2.81 -6.73
CA GLY A 47 -11.79 -3.15 -6.26
C GLY A 47 -12.90 -2.82 -7.24
N LEU A 48 -14.03 -3.51 -7.08
CA LEU A 48 -15.24 -3.26 -7.86
C LEU A 48 -16.02 -2.03 -7.34
N SER A 49 -15.69 -1.55 -6.15
CA SER A 49 -16.26 -0.36 -5.53
C SER A 49 -15.21 0.34 -4.65
N LEU A 50 -15.49 1.58 -4.24
CA LEU A 50 -14.65 2.34 -3.30
C LEU A 50 -14.35 1.53 -2.03
N LEU A 51 -15.38 0.98 -1.39
CA LEU A 51 -15.24 0.22 -0.14
C LEU A 51 -14.47 -1.09 -0.34
N ASP A 52 -14.65 -1.75 -1.48
CA ASP A 52 -13.91 -2.97 -1.80
C ASP A 52 -12.41 -2.69 -1.99
N ALA A 53 -12.07 -1.66 -2.77
CA ALA A 53 -10.68 -1.24 -2.98
C ALA A 53 -10.02 -0.80 -1.66
N LEU A 54 -10.69 0.07 -0.90
CA LEU A 54 -10.20 0.56 0.39
C LEU A 54 -10.02 -0.57 1.40
N GLY A 55 -11.03 -1.41 1.60
CA GLY A 55 -10.96 -2.49 2.58
C GLY A 55 -9.93 -3.56 2.23
N LYS A 56 -9.68 -3.83 0.94
CA LYS A 56 -8.55 -4.67 0.51
C LYS A 56 -7.21 -4.01 0.85
N HIS A 57 -7.10 -2.71 0.61
CA HIS A 57 -5.89 -1.95 0.85
C HIS A 57 -5.52 -1.91 2.33
N GLU A 58 -6.47 -1.58 3.20
CA GLU A 58 -6.27 -1.54 4.66
C GLU A 58 -5.83 -2.89 5.23
N ARG A 59 -6.30 -4.01 4.65
CA ARG A 59 -5.85 -5.36 5.04
C ARG A 59 -4.43 -5.67 4.56
N LEU A 60 -4.02 -5.16 3.40
CA LEU A 60 -2.72 -5.45 2.80
C LEU A 60 -1.61 -4.49 3.25
N LEU A 61 -1.95 -3.24 3.58
CA LEU A 61 -0.99 -2.20 3.91
C LEU A 61 -0.05 -2.57 5.08
N PRO A 62 -0.53 -3.16 6.20
CA PRO A 62 0.35 -3.63 7.27
C PRO A 62 1.38 -4.66 6.79
N LEU A 63 0.97 -5.59 5.92
CA LEU A 63 1.86 -6.64 5.40
C LEU A 63 2.92 -6.05 4.47
N ALA A 64 2.55 -5.05 3.66
CA ALA A 64 3.49 -4.35 2.79
C ALA A 64 4.53 -3.55 3.60
N VAL A 65 4.09 -2.84 4.65
CA VAL A 65 4.99 -2.12 5.57
C VAL A 65 5.99 -3.07 6.22
N VAL A 66 5.52 -4.18 6.79
CA VAL A 66 6.41 -5.18 7.42
C VAL A 66 7.37 -5.80 6.39
N SER A 67 6.87 -6.17 5.20
CA SER A 67 7.72 -6.73 4.13
C SER A 67 8.84 -5.78 3.74
N ARG A 68 8.55 -4.49 3.65
CA ARG A 68 9.50 -3.44 3.33
C ARG A 68 10.56 -3.26 4.42
N GLN A 69 10.16 -3.28 5.69
CA GLN A 69 11.10 -3.24 6.81
C GLN A 69 12.06 -4.45 6.79
N LEU A 70 11.54 -5.66 6.52
CA LEU A 70 12.35 -6.87 6.41
C LEU A 70 13.37 -6.81 5.26
N LYS A 71 12.99 -6.21 4.11
CA LYS A 71 13.92 -6.00 2.99
C LYS A 71 15.05 -5.02 3.33
N ARG A 72 14.75 -3.98 4.13
CA ARG A 72 15.73 -2.96 4.56
C ARG A 72 16.72 -3.51 5.59
N TYR A 73 16.26 -4.39 6.47
CA TYR A 73 17.07 -5.00 7.52
C TYR A 73 17.11 -6.52 7.36
N PRO A 74 17.77 -7.03 6.29
CA PRO A 74 17.87 -8.47 6.10
C PRO A 74 18.60 -9.08 7.28
N PHE A 75 18.06 -10.18 7.82
CA PHE A 75 18.73 -10.96 8.86
C PHE A 75 20.17 -11.25 8.41
N LYS A 76 21.17 -10.71 9.11
CA LYS A 76 22.56 -11.13 8.91
C LYS A 76 22.63 -12.61 9.26
N SER A 77 22.80 -13.46 8.25
CA SER A 77 23.07 -14.87 8.45
C SER A 77 24.31 -15.00 9.35
N ARG A 78 24.14 -15.54 10.56
CA ARG A 78 25.28 -15.99 11.38
C ARG A 78 25.87 -17.21 10.69
N THR A 79 26.73 -16.99 9.71
CA THR A 79 27.59 -18.04 9.16
C THR A 79 28.56 -18.43 10.27
N LYS A 80 28.28 -19.53 10.96
CA LYS A 80 29.26 -20.18 11.83
C LYS A 80 30.40 -20.64 10.91
N ARG A 81 31.57 -19.98 11.02
CA ARG A 81 32.82 -20.56 10.53
C ARG A 81 33.14 -21.73 11.46
N LEU A 82 33.09 -22.94 10.90
CA LEU A 82 33.75 -24.13 11.44
C LEU A 82 35.22 -24.10 11.04
#